data_AF-A0AAW2VQF8-F1
#
_entry.id   AF-A0AAW2VQF8-F1
#
_cell.length_a   1.000
_cell.length_b   1.000
_cell.length_c   1.000
_cell.angle_alpha   90.00
_cell.angle_beta   90.00
_cell.angle_gamma   90.00
#
_symmetry.space_group_name_H-M   'P 1'
#
loop_
_entity.id
_entity.type
_entity.pdbx_description
1 polymer ?
#
loop_
_entity_poly.entity_id
_entity_poly.type
_entity_poly.pdbx_seq_one_letter_code
_entity_poly.pdbx_strand_id
1 'polypeptide(L)'
;MEFQRPQRKMKKLEERYNQLEASHLTSEVHQEMQHIQAQLTEHEMQEILRWQQRSKEHWLANGDGNTQYFQSRASACKRYNTIFRIKDGEGCWKNIENEIQDILLQHFWSVFASNRPSDTSIDEVLAAVPSPCNHRDERLATPTIHSSKRKRSFFRYVPFQIP
;
A
#
# COMPACT_ATOMS: atom_id res chain seq x y z
N MET A 1 -4.90 -5.10 -3.36
CA MET A 1 -5.62 -5.33 -2.10
C MET A 1 -7.07 -5.01 -2.34
N GLU A 2 -7.88 -5.99 -2.72
CA GLU A 2 -9.34 -5.84 -2.68
C GLU A 2 -9.76 -5.95 -1.22
N PHE A 3 -10.20 -4.84 -0.63
CA PHE A 3 -10.86 -4.87 0.66
C PHE A 3 -12.22 -5.57 0.46
N GLN A 4 -12.36 -6.79 1.00
CA GLN A 4 -13.65 -7.46 1.08
C GLN A 4 -14.61 -6.53 1.85
N ARG A 5 -15.70 -6.07 1.20
CA ARG A 5 -16.77 -5.36 1.90
C ARG A 5 -17.22 -6.22 3.09
N PRO A 6 -17.77 -5.65 4.17
CA PRO A 6 -18.54 -6.41 5.16
C PRO A 6 -19.86 -6.90 4.52
N GLN A 7 -19.77 -7.75 3.48
CA GLN A 7 -20.82 -8.09 2.53
C GLN A 7 -22.01 -8.80 3.17
N ARG A 8 -21.84 -9.40 4.35
CA ARG A 8 -22.84 -10.32 4.92
C ARG A 8 -24.14 -9.62 5.32
N LYS A 9 -24.08 -8.39 5.84
CA LYS A 9 -25.28 -7.64 6.23
C LYS A 9 -25.96 -7.01 5.01
N MET A 10 -25.19 -6.42 4.10
CA MET A 10 -25.70 -5.86 2.84
C MET A 10 -26.37 -6.91 1.95
N LYS A 11 -25.71 -8.05 1.71
CA LYS A 11 -26.29 -9.12 0.90
C LYS A 11 -27.62 -9.61 1.46
N LYS A 12 -27.75 -9.70 2.78
CA LYS A 12 -29.01 -10.08 3.43
C LYS A 12 -30.11 -9.05 3.21
N LEU A 13 -29.77 -7.75 3.21
CA LEU A 13 -30.73 -6.67 2.96
C LEU A 13 -31.16 -6.64 1.48
N GLU A 14 -30.22 -6.82 0.55
CA GLU A 14 -30.50 -6.94 -0.89
C GLU A 14 -31.38 -8.16 -1.20
N GLU A 15 -31.06 -9.31 -0.60
CA GLU A 15 -31.81 -10.55 -0.78
C GLU A 15 -33.23 -10.43 -0.21
N ARG A 16 -33.39 -9.76 0.94
CA ARG A 16 -34.70 -9.45 1.52
C ARG A 16 -35.50 -8.46 0.66
N TYR A 17 -34.85 -7.43 0.12
CA TYR A 17 -35.50 -6.47 -0.78
C TYR A 17 -36.04 -7.17 -2.04
N ASN A 18 -35.24 -8.04 -2.68
CA ASN A 18 -35.64 -8.79 -3.86
C ASN A 18 -36.79 -9.79 -3.57
N GLN A 19 -36.80 -10.39 -2.37
CA GLN A 19 -37.92 -11.25 -1.93
C GLN A 19 -39.23 -10.47 -1.78
N LEU A 20 -39.15 -9.24 -1.26
CA LEU A 20 -40.31 -8.37 -1.09
C LEU A 20 -40.80 -7.79 -2.43
N GLU A 21 -39.90 -7.47 -3.34
CA GLU A 21 -40.23 -7.02 -4.71
C GLU A 21 -40.95 -8.10 -5.53
N ALA A 22 -40.61 -9.37 -5.31
CA ALA A 22 -41.29 -10.52 -5.92
C ALA A 22 -42.64 -10.88 -5.26
N SER A 23 -42.99 -10.23 -4.16
CA SER A 23 -44.21 -10.52 -3.39
C SER A 23 -45.36 -9.57 -3.74
N HIS A 24 -46.58 -9.89 -3.30
CA HIS A 24 -47.74 -9.05 -3.55
C HIS A 24 -47.62 -7.71 -2.81
N LEU A 25 -47.85 -6.59 -3.51
CA LEU A 25 -47.70 -5.25 -2.95
C LEU A 25 -48.82 -4.98 -1.93
N THR A 26 -48.51 -5.11 -0.65
CA THR A 26 -49.35 -4.67 0.47
C THR A 26 -48.76 -3.41 1.09
N SER A 27 -49.57 -2.68 1.88
CA SER A 27 -49.08 -1.48 2.56
C SER A 27 -47.92 -1.79 3.52
N GLU A 28 -47.93 -2.97 4.15
CA GLU A 28 -46.87 -3.44 5.04
C GLU A 28 -45.58 -3.80 4.28
N VAL A 29 -45.70 -4.51 3.15
CA VAL A 29 -44.57 -4.82 2.26
C VAL A 29 -43.96 -3.53 1.72
N HIS A 30 -44.78 -2.56 1.33
CA HIS A 30 -44.30 -1.27 0.86
C HIS A 30 -43.52 -0.50 1.94
N GLN A 31 -43.98 -0.52 3.19
CA GLN A 31 -43.26 0.08 4.32
C GLN A 31 -41.93 -0.62 4.61
N GLU A 32 -41.89 -1.95 4.56
CA GLU A 32 -40.66 -2.73 4.76
C GLU A 32 -39.65 -2.48 3.63
N MET A 33 -40.11 -2.37 2.38
CA MET A 33 -39.27 -2.01 1.23
C MET A 33 -38.63 -0.62 1.37
N GLN A 34 -39.42 0.38 1.78
CA GLN A 34 -38.91 1.73 2.03
C GLN A 34 -37.86 1.73 3.15
N HIS A 35 -38.11 0.95 4.22
CA HIS A 35 -37.17 0.83 5.33
C HIS A 35 -35.83 0.20 4.90
N ILE A 36 -35.87 -0.87 4.10
CA ILE A 36 -34.68 -1.54 3.59
C ILE A 36 -33.92 -0.63 2.61
N GLN A 37 -34.61 0.10 1.74
CA GLN A 37 -33.99 1.09 0.86
C GLN A 37 -33.25 2.17 1.67
N ALA A 38 -33.86 2.71 2.73
CA ALA A 38 -33.20 3.70 3.58
C ALA A 38 -31.93 3.15 4.27
N GLN A 39 -31.92 1.87 4.66
CA GLN A 39 -30.73 1.23 5.22
C GLN A 39 -29.63 1.00 4.19
N LEU A 40 -29.99 0.64 2.94
CA LEU A 40 -29.03 0.47 1.85
C LEU A 40 -28.39 1.80 1.47
N THR A 41 -29.19 2.86 1.29
CA THR A 41 -28.68 4.19 0.93
C THR A 41 -27.78 4.78 2.01
N GLU A 42 -28.12 4.61 3.30
CA GLU A 42 -27.25 5.01 4.41
C GLU A 42 -25.91 4.27 4.36
N HIS A 43 -25.93 2.96 4.11
CA HIS A 43 -24.70 2.17 4.03
C HIS A 43 -23.83 2.57 2.81
N GLU A 44 -24.45 2.82 1.66
CA GLU A 44 -23.77 3.34 0.47
C GLU A 44 -23.15 4.71 0.75
N MET A 45 -23.87 5.60 1.43
CA MET A 45 -23.37 6.92 1.82
C MET A 45 -22.18 6.81 2.77
N GLN A 46 -22.20 5.88 3.73
CA GLN A 46 -21.05 5.62 4.61
C GLN A 46 -19.85 5.05 3.86
N GLU A 47 -20.05 4.16 2.87
CA GLU A 47 -18.96 3.72 2.00
C GLU A 47 -18.41 4.88 1.20
N ILE A 48 -19.26 5.70 0.57
CA ILE A 48 -18.84 6.89 -0.18
C ILE A 48 -18.03 7.82 0.73
N LEU A 49 -18.46 8.09 1.96
CA LEU A 49 -17.72 8.92 2.92
C LEU A 49 -16.38 8.29 3.30
N ARG A 50 -16.32 6.98 3.55
CA ARG A 50 -15.06 6.25 3.80
C ARG A 50 -14.13 6.33 2.60
N TRP A 51 -14.64 6.15 1.39
CA TRP A 51 -13.88 6.26 0.15
C TRP A 51 -13.45 7.70 -0.11
N GLN A 52 -14.27 8.70 0.17
CA GLN A 52 -13.92 10.12 0.06
C GLN A 52 -12.83 10.49 1.06
N GLN A 53 -12.93 10.03 2.31
CA GLN A 53 -11.91 10.27 3.33
C GLN A 53 -10.58 9.61 2.99
N ARG A 54 -10.61 8.40 2.39
CA ARG A 54 -9.40 7.67 1.96
C ARG A 54 -8.84 8.13 0.61
N SER A 55 -9.67 8.66 -0.30
CA SER A 55 -9.25 9.15 -1.62
C SER A 55 -8.86 10.63 -1.64
N LYS A 56 -9.35 11.43 -0.68
CA LYS A 56 -9.00 12.85 -0.50
C LYS A 56 -7.52 13.07 -0.21
N GLU A 57 -6.78 12.09 0.30
CA GLU A 57 -5.37 12.30 0.62
C GLU A 57 -4.43 12.08 -0.58
N HIS A 58 -4.87 11.42 -1.66
CA HIS A 58 -3.95 11.09 -2.75
C HIS A 58 -4.48 11.20 -4.19
N TRP A 59 -5.80 11.20 -4.42
CA TRP A 59 -6.36 11.07 -5.78
C TRP A 59 -7.16 12.29 -6.26
N LEU A 60 -7.77 13.04 -5.34
CA LEU A 60 -8.67 14.15 -5.67
C LEU A 60 -8.01 15.42 -6.24
N ALA A 61 -6.67 15.54 -6.25
CA ALA A 61 -5.99 16.65 -6.92
C ALA A 61 -5.59 16.37 -8.39
N ASN A 62 -5.44 15.10 -8.79
CA ASN A 62 -4.73 14.78 -10.04
C ASN A 62 -5.39 13.71 -10.93
N GLY A 63 -6.32 12.91 -10.42
CA GLY A 63 -6.94 11.84 -11.22
C GLY A 63 -5.95 10.84 -11.81
N ASP A 64 -6.43 10.01 -12.74
CA ASP A 64 -5.69 8.93 -13.41
C ASP A 64 -4.89 9.40 -14.65
N GLY A 65 -4.88 10.71 -14.91
CA GLY A 65 -3.97 11.31 -15.87
C GLY A 65 -2.58 11.32 -15.27
N ASN A 66 -1.56 10.94 -16.03
CA ASN A 66 -0.16 11.13 -15.68
C ASN A 66 0.13 12.65 -15.59
N THR A 67 -0.38 13.32 -14.55
CA THR A 67 -0.43 14.78 -14.49
C THR A 67 0.98 15.32 -14.47
N GLN A 68 1.17 16.46 -15.12
CA GLN A 68 2.42 17.22 -15.07
C GLN A 68 2.91 17.39 -13.63
N TYR A 69 2.02 17.42 -12.64
CA TYR A 69 2.35 17.38 -11.23
C TYR A 69 3.18 16.15 -10.82
N PHE A 70 2.73 14.92 -11.12
CA PHE A 70 3.47 13.71 -10.77
C PHE A 70 4.79 13.59 -11.53
N GLN A 71 4.79 13.96 -12.82
CA GLN A 71 6.02 14.01 -13.62
C GLN A 71 7.01 15.07 -13.07
N SER A 72 6.51 16.23 -12.67
CA SER A 72 7.33 17.30 -12.07
C SER A 72 7.84 16.90 -10.69
N ARG A 73 7.03 16.22 -9.88
CA ARG A 73 7.43 15.72 -8.57
C ARG A 73 8.48 14.62 -8.72
N ALA A 74 8.28 13.65 -9.61
CA ALA A 74 9.26 12.62 -9.92
C ALA A 74 10.57 13.23 -10.44
N SER A 75 10.49 14.25 -11.31
CA SER A 75 11.65 14.99 -11.82
C SER A 75 12.37 15.78 -10.72
N ALA A 76 11.63 16.39 -9.78
CA ALA A 76 12.20 17.07 -8.63
C ALA A 76 12.90 16.09 -7.68
N CYS A 77 12.27 14.94 -7.41
CA CYS A 77 12.89 13.86 -6.64
C CYS A 77 14.15 13.33 -7.33
N LYS A 78 14.12 13.13 -8.66
CA LYS A 78 15.29 12.74 -9.45
C LYS A 78 16.40 13.78 -9.28
N ARG A 79 16.12 15.06 -9.51
CA ARG A 79 17.09 16.15 -9.34
C ARG A 79 17.68 16.21 -7.93
N TYR A 80 16.87 16.02 -6.90
CA TYR A 80 17.32 16.06 -5.50
C TYR A 80 18.14 14.82 -5.13
N ASN A 81 17.76 13.65 -5.63
CA ASN A 81 18.42 12.38 -5.32
C ASN A 81 19.60 12.07 -6.25
N THR A 82 19.81 12.84 -7.31
CA THR A 82 20.98 12.68 -8.18
C THR A 82 22.24 13.03 -7.40
N ILE A 83 23.12 12.05 -7.26
CA ILE A 83 24.45 12.23 -6.66
C ILE A 83 25.36 12.82 -7.74
N PHE A 84 25.63 14.13 -7.67
CA PHE A 84 26.51 14.82 -8.63
C PHE A 84 28.00 14.62 -8.34
N ARG A 85 28.34 14.44 -7.06
CA ARG A 85 29.69 14.15 -6.61
C ARG A 85 29.65 13.42 -5.29
N ILE A 86 30.62 12.54 -5.08
CA ILE A 86 30.83 11.81 -3.83
C ILE A 86 32.27 12.03 -3.37
N LYS A 87 32.50 11.95 -2.06
CA LYS A 87 33.85 12.01 -1.50
C LYS A 87 34.34 10.58 -1.29
N ASP A 88 35.52 10.26 -1.78
CA ASP A 88 36.13 8.94 -1.56
C ASP A 88 36.73 8.81 -0.15
N GLY A 89 37.28 7.63 0.15
CA GLY A 89 37.91 7.32 1.45
C GLY A 89 39.18 8.14 1.73
N GLU A 90 39.80 8.72 0.71
CA GLU A 90 40.97 9.60 0.83
C GLU A 90 40.58 11.07 0.98
N GLY A 91 39.28 11.36 0.88
CA GLY A 91 38.73 12.69 1.01
C GLY A 91 38.71 13.51 -0.29
N CYS A 92 38.96 12.89 -1.44
CA CYS A 92 38.88 13.54 -2.74
C CYS A 92 37.46 13.51 -3.30
N TRP A 93 37.03 14.60 -3.93
CA TRP A 93 35.73 14.67 -4.60
C TRP A 93 35.80 14.01 -5.98
N LYS A 94 34.93 13.03 -6.21
CA LYS A 94 34.71 12.38 -7.50
C LYS A 94 33.37 12.80 -8.09
N ASN A 95 33.36 13.14 -9.37
CA ASN A 95 32.17 13.58 -10.10
C ASN A 95 31.94 12.81 -11.42
N ILE A 96 32.81 11.84 -11.72
CA ILE A 96 32.67 10.95 -12.88
C ILE A 96 31.73 9.81 -12.49
N GLU A 97 30.73 9.53 -13.33
CA GLU A 97 29.68 8.54 -13.04
C GLU A 97 30.24 7.15 -12.67
N ASN A 98 31.23 6.66 -13.42
CA ASN A 98 31.89 5.38 -13.14
C ASN A 98 32.61 5.38 -11.78
N GLU A 99 33.32 6.46 -11.44
CA GLU A 99 34.00 6.57 -10.13
C GLU A 99 32.99 6.62 -8.98
N ILE A 100 31.88 7.36 -9.14
CA ILE A 100 30.81 7.40 -8.14
C ILE A 100 30.20 6.01 -7.95
N GLN A 101 29.94 5.30 -9.05
CA GLN A 101 29.41 3.94 -9.02
C GLN A 101 30.35 2.99 -8.28
N ASP A 102 31.65 3.01 -8.60
CA ASP A 102 32.64 2.13 -7.97
C ASP A 102 32.74 2.39 -6.47
N ILE A 103 32.75 3.66 -6.03
CA ILE A 103 32.77 4.05 -4.62
C ILE A 103 31.51 3.54 -3.89
N LEU A 104 30.33 3.73 -4.48
CA LEU A 104 29.07 3.27 -3.89
C LEU A 104 29.04 1.75 -3.76
N LEU A 105 29.46 1.04 -4.82
CA LEU A 105 29.55 -0.41 -4.81
C LEU A 105 30.49 -0.88 -3.71
N GLN A 106 31.72 -0.36 -3.66
CA GLN A 106 32.70 -0.73 -2.63
C GLN A 106 32.17 -0.47 -1.22
N HIS A 107 31.52 0.67 -1.00
CA HIS A 107 30.92 1.01 0.29
C HIS A 107 29.86 0.00 0.71
N PHE A 108 28.85 -0.24 -0.13
CA PHE A 108 27.77 -1.16 0.21
C PHE A 108 28.24 -2.62 0.29
N TRP A 109 29.20 -3.03 -0.54
CA TRP A 109 29.86 -4.33 -0.40
C TRP A 109 30.48 -4.50 0.98
N SER A 110 31.15 -3.47 1.49
CA SER A 110 31.74 -3.48 2.84
C SER A 110 30.67 -3.52 3.94
N VAL A 111 29.62 -2.70 3.82
CA VAL A 111 28.53 -2.62 4.83
C VAL A 111 27.71 -3.92 4.89
N PHE A 112 27.47 -4.56 3.74
CA PHE A 112 26.71 -5.81 3.67
C PHE A 112 27.59 -7.06 3.75
N ALA A 113 28.91 -6.92 3.78
CA ALA A 113 29.78 -8.04 4.06
C ALA A 113 29.53 -8.51 5.50
N SER A 114 29.30 -9.82 5.66
CA SER A 114 29.20 -10.41 6.99
C SER A 114 30.52 -10.23 7.72
N ASN A 115 30.47 -9.69 8.94
CA ASN A 115 31.59 -9.68 9.86
C ASN A 115 31.86 -11.05 10.51
N ARG A 116 31.23 -12.14 9.99
CA ARG A 116 31.23 -13.49 10.57
C ARG A 116 30.89 -13.45 12.06
N PRO A 117 29.68 -12.97 12.42
CA PRO A 117 29.25 -12.92 13.80
C PRO A 117 29.20 -14.35 14.37
N SER A 118 29.52 -14.52 15.65
CA SER A 118 29.39 -15.82 16.32
C SER A 118 27.92 -16.19 16.45
N ASP A 119 27.60 -17.49 16.46
CA ASP A 119 26.22 -17.97 16.64
C ASP A 119 25.55 -17.37 17.88
N THR A 120 26.31 -17.21 18.97
CA THR A 120 25.85 -16.55 20.21
C THR A 120 25.37 -15.11 19.98
N SER A 121 26.10 -14.32 19.18
CA SER A 121 25.71 -12.93 18.90
C SER A 121 24.48 -12.82 18.00
N ILE A 122 24.24 -13.82 17.14
CA ILE A 122 23.04 -13.91 16.32
C ILE A 122 21.84 -14.24 17.20
N ASP A 123 21.99 -15.21 18.11
CA ASP A 123 20.94 -15.63 19.04
C ASP A 123 20.50 -14.51 19.99
N GLU A 124 21.43 -13.69 20.48
CA GLU A 124 21.12 -12.52 21.31
C GLU A 124 20.26 -11.48 20.57
N VAL A 125 20.57 -11.20 19.31
CA VAL A 125 19.79 -10.26 18.48
C VAL A 125 18.40 -10.83 18.20
N LEU A 126 18.30 -12.12 17.89
CA LEU A 126 17.01 -12.79 17.63
C LEU A 126 16.12 -12.82 18.88
N ALA A 127 16.70 -13.00 20.07
CA ALA A 127 15.96 -12.96 21.33
C ALA A 127 15.41 -11.55 21.67
N ALA A 128 16.04 -10.50 21.16
CA ALA A 128 15.59 -9.12 21.36
C ALA A 128 14.46 -8.69 20.41
N VAL A 129 14.20 -9.44 19.33
CA VAL A 129 13.07 -9.18 18.44
C VAL A 129 11.78 -9.60 19.15
N PRO A 130 10.82 -8.68 19.38
CA PRO A 130 9.56 -9.04 19.99
C PRO A 130 8.89 -10.14 19.18
N SER A 131 8.55 -11.25 19.85
CA SER A 131 7.76 -12.31 19.23
C SER A 131 6.50 -11.68 18.63
N PRO A 132 6.14 -11.99 17.37
CA PRO A 132 4.93 -11.47 16.77
C PRO A 132 3.76 -11.72 17.72
N CYS A 133 3.14 -10.65 18.21
CA CYS A 133 1.96 -10.78 19.06
C CYS A 133 0.91 -11.54 18.25
N ASN A 134 0.50 -12.73 18.73
CA ASN A 134 -0.49 -13.60 18.11
C ASN A 134 -1.93 -13.01 18.11
N HIS A 135 -2.08 -11.69 18.04
CA HIS A 135 -3.36 -11.06 17.78
C HIS A 135 -3.55 -10.87 16.26
N ARG A 136 -3.80 -12.01 15.58
CA ARG A 136 -4.28 -12.16 14.20
C ARG A 136 -3.68 -11.19 13.16
N ASP A 137 -2.67 -11.67 12.45
CA ASP A 137 -2.49 -11.38 11.03
C ASP A 137 -2.07 -12.65 10.27
N GLU A 138 -2.92 -13.66 10.35
CA GLU A 138 -2.80 -14.95 9.62
C GLU A 138 -2.96 -14.81 8.09
N ARG A 139 -2.96 -13.59 7.56
CA ARG A 139 -3.18 -13.28 6.13
C ARG A 139 -1.94 -12.80 5.39
N LEU A 140 -0.78 -12.70 6.06
CA LEU A 140 0.46 -12.24 5.43
C LEU A 140 1.58 -13.30 5.42
N ALA A 141 1.34 -14.49 5.93
CA ALA A 141 2.32 -15.57 5.99
C ALA A 141 2.07 -16.65 4.92
N THR A 142 2.28 -16.34 3.64
CA THR A 142 2.77 -17.33 2.67
C THR A 142 3.74 -16.70 1.69
N PRO A 143 4.95 -17.27 1.50
CA PRO A 143 5.77 -16.96 0.36
C PRO A 143 5.34 -17.89 -0.79
N THR A 144 4.57 -17.39 -1.75
CA THR A 144 4.44 -18.06 -3.05
C THR A 144 5.04 -17.16 -4.11
N ILE A 145 6.36 -17.20 -4.24
CA ILE A 145 7.05 -16.73 -5.43
C ILE A 145 6.75 -17.75 -6.53
N HIS A 146 5.61 -17.61 -7.21
CA HIS A 146 5.39 -18.26 -8.49
C HIS A 146 5.98 -17.38 -9.59
N SER A 147 7.08 -17.83 -10.17
CA SER A 147 7.96 -17.14 -11.12
C SER A 147 7.37 -16.87 -12.52
N SER A 148 6.04 -16.81 -12.68
CA SER A 148 5.42 -16.75 -14.02
C SER A 148 4.28 -15.75 -14.19
N LYS A 149 4.34 -14.53 -13.63
CA LYS A 149 3.53 -13.41 -14.15
C LYS A 149 4.34 -12.11 -14.15
N ARG A 150 5.19 -11.97 -15.16
CA ARG A 150 5.75 -10.67 -15.57
C ARG A 150 4.64 -9.86 -16.26
N LYS A 151 4.54 -8.59 -15.85
CA LYS A 151 3.86 -7.46 -16.51
C LYS A 151 2.34 -7.39 -16.42
N ARG A 152 1.84 -6.86 -15.30
CA ARG A 152 0.77 -5.85 -15.32
C ARG A 152 0.78 -5.07 -13.99
N SER A 153 1.13 -3.79 -14.09
CA SER A 153 1.08 -2.75 -13.06
C SER A 153 1.49 -3.15 -11.64
N PHE A 154 2.79 -3.06 -11.37
CA PHE A 154 3.31 -3.03 -10.01
C PHE A 154 4.18 -1.78 -9.81
N PHE A 155 3.64 -0.61 -10.14
CA PHE A 155 4.15 0.65 -9.60
C PHE A 155 3.31 1.01 -8.39
N ARG A 156 3.62 0.38 -7.25
CA ARG A 156 3.16 0.81 -5.93
C ARG A 156 4.29 1.66 -5.34
N TYR A 157 4.36 2.93 -5.76
CA TYR A 157 5.31 3.88 -5.20
C TYR A 157 4.85 4.29 -3.80
N VAL A 158 5.77 4.22 -2.83
CA VAL A 158 5.60 4.70 -1.46
C VAL A 158 6.12 6.15 -1.43
N PRO A 159 5.31 7.16 -1.08
CA PRO A 159 5.82 8.51 -0.94
C PRO A 159 6.47 8.68 0.44
N PHE A 160 7.78 8.88 0.43
CA PHE A 160 8.58 9.28 1.59
C PHE A 160 8.31 10.77 1.88
N GLN A 161 7.81 11.07 3.08
CA GLN A 161 7.65 12.43 3.59
C GLN A 161 8.94 12.85 4.32
N ILE A 162 9.40 14.08 4.07
CA ILE A 162 10.25 14.84 5.00
C ILE A 162 9.73 16.29 5.02
N PRO A 163 9.94 17.01 6.12
CA PRO A 163 8.93 17.65 6.97
C PRO A 163 8.33 18.93 6.38
#